data_AF-G1K079-F1
#
_entry.id   AF-G1K079-F1
#
_cell.length_a   1.000
_cell.length_b   1.000
_cell.length_c   1.000
_cell.angle_alpha   90.00
_cell.angle_beta   90.00
_cell.angle_gamma   90.00
#
_symmetry.space_group_name_H-M   'P 1'
#
loop_
_entity.id
_entity.type
_entity.pdbx_description
1 polymer ?
#
loop_
_entity_poly.entity_id
_entity_poly.type
_entity_poly.pdbx_seq_one_letter_code
_entity_poly.pdbx_strand_id
1 'polypeptide(L)'
;MAPRKGKQQQEQVQVQLGPQVREGETVFGVAHIFASFNDTFVHVTDLSGRETIARVTGGMKVKADRDEASPYAAMLAAQDVAEKCKSLGITALHIKLRATGGNKTKTPGPGAQSALRALARSSMKIGR
;
A
#
# COMPACT_ATOMS: atom_id res chain seq x y z
N MET A 1 5.46 20.45 46.40
CA MET A 1 5.63 19.24 45.55
C MET A 1 4.52 19.27 44.51
N ALA A 2 4.85 19.49 43.23
CA ALA A 2 3.84 19.66 42.18
C ALA A 2 3.13 18.33 41.87
N PRO A 3 1.80 18.31 41.64
CA PRO A 3 1.10 17.09 41.32
C PRO A 3 1.50 16.60 39.92
N ARG A 4 1.90 15.33 39.83
CA ARG A 4 2.21 14.65 38.57
C ARG A 4 0.95 14.64 37.70
N LYS A 5 0.99 15.33 36.56
CA LYS A 5 -0.01 15.17 35.49
C LYS A 5 -0.05 13.69 35.08
N GLY A 6 -1.14 13.02 35.41
CA GLY A 6 -1.42 11.67 34.92
C GLY A 6 -1.42 11.69 33.39
N LYS A 7 -0.70 10.73 32.79
CA LYS A 7 -0.80 10.48 31.36
C LYS A 7 -2.26 10.10 31.07
N GLN A 8 -3.00 11.01 30.45
CA GLN A 8 -4.28 10.67 29.82
C GLN A 8 -3.98 9.61 28.77
N GLN A 9 -4.40 8.38 29.03
CA GLN A 9 -4.51 7.37 27.98
C GLN A 9 -5.57 7.90 27.01
N GLN A 10 -5.12 8.41 25.87
CA GLN A 10 -6.01 8.65 24.75
C GLN A 10 -6.50 7.27 24.30
N GLU A 11 -7.73 6.92 24.69
CA GLU A 11 -8.49 5.90 23.99
C GLU A 11 -8.55 6.33 22.52
N GLN A 12 -7.76 5.67 21.67
CA GLN A 12 -7.95 5.77 20.24
C GLN A 12 -9.28 5.11 19.94
N VAL A 13 -10.34 5.92 19.87
CA VAL A 13 -11.62 5.50 19.31
C VAL A 13 -11.32 5.05 17.89
N GLN A 14 -11.26 3.74 17.68
CA GLN A 14 -11.03 3.15 16.38
C GLN A 14 -12.34 3.31 15.60
N VAL A 15 -12.54 4.50 15.03
CA VAL A 15 -13.68 4.76 14.16
C VAL A 15 -13.50 3.88 12.92
N GLN A 16 -14.23 2.76 12.87
CA GLN A 16 -14.29 1.91 11.68
C GLN A 16 -15.06 2.65 10.59
N LEU A 17 -14.33 3.49 9.85
CA LEU A 17 -14.80 4.10 8.60
C LEU A 17 -14.57 3.08 7.48
N GLY A 18 -15.51 2.16 7.33
CA GLY A 18 -15.51 1.16 6.25
C GLY A 18 -16.92 0.98 5.70
N PRO A 19 -17.05 0.58 4.42
CA PRO A 19 -18.36 0.23 3.87
C PRO A 19 -18.97 -0.93 4.66
N GLN A 20 -20.28 -0.85 4.95
CA GLN A 20 -21.01 -1.98 5.53
C GLN A 20 -21.27 -3.01 4.44
N VAL A 21 -20.44 -4.05 4.42
CA VAL A 21 -20.52 -5.15 3.45
C VAL A 21 -21.09 -6.39 4.12
N ARG A 22 -21.84 -7.19 3.36
CA ARG A 22 -22.35 -8.48 3.82
C ARG A 22 -21.19 -9.49 3.88
N GLU A 23 -21.31 -10.47 4.78
CA GLU A 23 -20.33 -11.55 4.88
C GLU A 23 -20.20 -12.27 3.52
N GLY A 24 -18.97 -12.31 2.99
CA GLY A 24 -18.64 -12.92 1.70
C GLY A 24 -18.44 -11.93 0.55
N GLU A 25 -18.87 -10.67 0.69
CA GLU A 25 -18.71 -9.66 -0.35
C GLU A 25 -17.35 -8.96 -0.24
N THR A 26 -16.68 -8.74 -1.38
CA THR A 26 -15.34 -8.16 -1.41
C THR A 26 -15.38 -6.72 -1.89
N VAL A 27 -14.75 -5.84 -1.12
CA VAL A 27 -14.57 -4.43 -1.46
C VAL A 27 -13.31 -4.31 -2.28
N PHE A 28 -13.47 -3.92 -3.55
CA PHE A 28 -12.38 -3.77 -4.49
C PHE A 28 -11.79 -2.36 -4.48
N GLY A 29 -10.48 -2.27 -4.36
CA GLY A 29 -9.68 -1.10 -4.73
C GLY A 29 -8.82 -1.38 -5.96
N VAL A 30 -8.07 -0.38 -6.42
CA VAL A 30 -7.08 -0.53 -7.50
C VAL A 30 -5.69 -0.21 -6.95
N ALA A 31 -4.80 -1.19 -6.97
CA ALA A 31 -3.38 -1.05 -6.68
C ALA A 31 -2.61 -0.69 -7.96
N HIS A 32 -2.25 0.58 -8.07
CA HIS A 32 -1.31 1.10 -9.03
C HIS A 32 0.13 0.84 -8.54
N ILE A 33 0.77 -0.15 -9.14
CA ILE A 33 2.17 -0.48 -8.83
C ILE A 33 3.04 0.14 -9.92
N PHE A 34 3.76 1.20 -9.57
CA PHE A 34 4.76 1.79 -10.47
C PHE A 34 6.14 1.30 -10.08
N ALA A 35 6.75 0.49 -10.95
CA ALA A 35 8.07 -0.10 -10.72
C ALA A 35 9.06 0.45 -11.73
N SER A 36 9.93 1.34 -11.27
CA SER A 36 11.07 1.84 -12.04
C SER A 36 12.38 1.20 -11.57
N PHE A 37 13.47 1.51 -12.24
CA PHE A 37 14.81 1.07 -11.82
C PHE A 37 15.37 1.88 -10.65
N ASN A 38 14.75 3.01 -10.30
CA ASN A 38 15.23 3.89 -9.23
C ASN A 38 14.36 3.79 -7.99
N ASP A 39 13.04 3.63 -8.15
CA ASP A 39 12.12 3.50 -7.01
C ASP A 39 10.86 2.69 -7.40
N THR A 40 10.14 2.25 -6.38
CA THR A 40 8.91 1.47 -6.46
C THR A 40 7.79 2.14 -5.68
N PHE A 41 6.62 2.27 -6.29
CA PHE A 41 5.46 2.92 -5.70
C PHE A 41 4.33 1.91 -5.60
N VAL A 42 3.72 1.86 -4.44
CA VAL A 42 2.49 1.13 -4.19
C VAL A 42 1.43 2.15 -3.84
N HIS A 43 0.50 2.36 -4.76
CA HIS A 43 -0.56 3.34 -4.63
C HIS A 43 -1.92 2.67 -4.78
N VAL A 44 -2.74 2.72 -3.74
CA VAL A 44 -4.09 2.16 -3.77
C VAL A 44 -5.11 3.28 -3.85
N THR A 45 -6.03 3.14 -4.79
CA THR A 45 -7.14 4.05 -5.04
C THR A 45 -8.47 3.30 -4.99
N ASP A 46 -9.55 4.07 -5.06
CA ASP A 46 -10.88 3.56 -5.39
C ASP A 46 -10.93 3.04 -6.86
N LEU A 47 -12.09 2.48 -7.25
CA LEU A 47 -12.31 1.96 -8.59
C LEU A 47 -12.23 3.02 -9.70
N SER A 48 -12.60 4.27 -9.39
CA SER A 48 -12.49 5.38 -10.35
C SER A 48 -11.04 5.85 -10.54
N GLY A 49 -10.17 5.57 -9.57
CA GLY A 49 -8.78 6.02 -9.57
C GLY A 49 -8.60 7.48 -9.16
N ARG A 50 -9.65 8.14 -8.65
CA ARG A 50 -9.62 9.55 -8.25
C ARG A 50 -9.25 9.71 -6.78
N GLU A 51 -9.83 8.88 -5.92
CA GLU A 51 -9.61 8.97 -4.48
C GLU A 51 -8.51 8.03 -4.06
N THR A 52 -7.51 8.59 -3.36
CA THR A 52 -6.36 7.83 -2.89
C THR A 52 -6.59 7.36 -1.47
N ILE A 53 -6.42 6.06 -1.27
CA ILE A 53 -6.61 5.39 0.01
C ILE A 53 -5.28 5.32 0.75
N ALA A 54 -4.25 4.82 0.06
CA ALA A 54 -2.91 4.72 0.62
C ALA A 54 -1.87 4.86 -0.48
N ARG A 55 -0.78 5.56 -0.20
CA ARG A 55 0.37 5.69 -1.10
C ARG A 55 1.65 5.57 -0.29
N VAL A 56 2.48 4.60 -0.65
CA VAL A 56 3.78 4.36 -0.01
C VAL A 56 4.79 4.02 -1.10
N THR A 57 6.01 4.53 -0.96
CA THR A 57 7.11 4.24 -1.89
C THR A 57 8.19 3.40 -1.20
N GLY A 58 9.06 2.79 -2.00
CA GLY A 58 10.24 2.09 -1.52
C GLY A 58 11.15 3.02 -0.72
N GLY A 59 11.42 4.21 -1.26
CA GLY A 59 12.22 5.25 -0.58
C GLY A 59 11.66 5.76 0.75
N MET A 60 10.36 5.59 1.03
CA MET A 60 9.83 5.89 2.38
C MET A 60 10.24 4.85 3.44
N LYS A 61 10.62 3.64 3.02
CA LYS A 61 10.93 2.52 3.91
C LYS A 61 12.43 2.29 4.09
N VAL A 62 13.24 2.72 3.15
CA VAL A 62 14.70 2.62 3.22
C VAL A 62 15.31 4.02 3.29
N LYS A 63 16.43 4.15 4.00
CA LYS A 63 17.15 5.44 4.15
C LYS A 63 18.26 5.64 3.10
N ALA A 64 18.55 4.60 2.33
CA ALA A 64 19.63 4.62 1.35
C ALA A 64 19.05 4.77 -0.06
N ASP A 65 19.44 5.84 -0.74
CA ASP A 65 18.93 6.21 -2.08
C ASP A 65 19.13 5.09 -3.13
N ARG A 66 20.20 4.29 -2.98
CA ARG A 66 20.49 3.17 -3.89
C ARG A 66 19.51 2.00 -3.74
N ASP A 67 18.86 1.87 -2.59
CA ASP A 67 18.06 0.71 -2.21
C ASP A 67 16.55 0.97 -2.37
N GLU A 68 16.16 2.13 -2.91
CA GLU A 68 14.75 2.52 -3.10
C GLU A 68 14.01 1.60 -4.09
N ALA A 69 14.67 1.19 -5.17
CA ALA A 69 14.14 0.21 -6.12
C ALA A 69 14.20 -1.25 -5.62
N SER A 70 14.83 -1.49 -4.47
CA SER A 70 15.16 -2.86 -4.05
C SER A 70 13.88 -3.69 -3.84
N PRO A 71 13.94 -5.01 -4.13
CA PRO A 71 12.86 -5.94 -3.83
C PRO A 71 12.38 -5.88 -2.37
N TYR A 72 13.31 -5.63 -1.44
CA TYR A 72 13.03 -5.54 -0.02
C TYR A 72 12.24 -4.27 0.34
N ALA A 73 12.64 -3.11 -0.20
CA ALA A 73 11.91 -1.86 -0.01
C ALA A 73 10.46 -1.96 -0.52
N ALA A 74 10.28 -2.54 -1.72
CA ALA A 74 8.97 -2.77 -2.32
C ALA A 74 8.06 -3.69 -1.47
N MET A 75 8.65 -4.71 -0.85
CA MET A 75 7.92 -5.62 0.04
C MET A 75 7.40 -4.90 1.30
N LEU A 76 8.26 -4.10 1.94
CA LEU A 76 7.87 -3.32 3.13
C LEU A 76 6.82 -2.26 2.82
N ALA A 77 6.93 -1.61 1.65
CA ALA A 77 5.93 -0.64 1.19
C ALA A 77 4.56 -1.30 0.97
N ALA A 78 4.53 -2.46 0.33
CA ALA A 78 3.30 -3.22 0.09
C ALA A 78 2.62 -3.69 1.38
N GLN A 79 3.40 -4.10 2.40
CA GLN A 79 2.86 -4.52 3.70
C GLN A 79 2.16 -3.36 4.43
N ASP A 80 2.79 -2.19 4.49
CA ASP A 80 2.21 -0.99 5.13
C ASP A 80 0.92 -0.52 4.42
N VAL A 81 0.91 -0.56 3.08
CA VAL A 81 -0.31 -0.27 2.30
C VAL A 81 -1.40 -1.27 2.60
N ALA A 82 -1.09 -2.57 2.70
CA ALA A 82 -2.07 -3.59 3.00
C ALA A 82 -2.70 -3.42 4.39
N GLU A 83 -1.91 -3.05 5.39
CA GLU A 83 -2.42 -2.75 6.75
C GLU A 83 -3.40 -1.58 6.74
N LYS A 84 -3.06 -0.48 6.04
CA LYS A 84 -3.95 0.68 5.89
C LYS A 84 -5.24 0.33 5.16
N CYS A 85 -5.15 -0.43 4.06
CA CYS A 85 -6.32 -0.89 3.32
C CYS A 85 -7.24 -1.78 4.17
N LYS A 86 -6.68 -2.63 5.03
CA LYS A 86 -7.48 -3.44 5.98
C LYS A 86 -8.21 -2.58 6.99
N SER A 87 -7.57 -1.55 7.55
CA SER A 87 -8.24 -0.65 8.49
C SER A 87 -9.43 0.12 7.88
N LEU A 88 -9.44 0.28 6.57
CA LEU A 88 -10.49 0.97 5.80
C LEU A 88 -11.52 0.00 5.18
N GLY A 89 -11.42 -1.30 5.47
CA GLY A 89 -12.38 -2.31 5.01
C GLY A 89 -12.20 -2.79 3.57
N ILE A 90 -11.05 -2.55 2.94
CA ILE A 90 -10.75 -3.02 1.59
C ILE A 90 -10.21 -4.45 1.67
N THR A 91 -10.84 -5.36 0.96
CA THR A 91 -10.53 -6.79 1.04
C THR A 91 -9.95 -7.36 -0.25
N ALA A 92 -10.15 -6.68 -1.39
CA ALA A 92 -9.63 -7.09 -2.68
C ALA A 92 -9.00 -5.91 -3.45
N LEU A 93 -8.00 -6.21 -4.28
CA LEU A 93 -7.29 -5.21 -5.07
C LEU A 93 -7.14 -5.68 -6.53
N HIS A 94 -7.50 -4.81 -7.46
CA HIS A 94 -7.12 -4.89 -8.86
C HIS A 94 -5.69 -4.40 -9.03
N ILE A 95 -4.87 -5.06 -9.85
CA ILE A 95 -3.46 -4.71 -10.00
C ILE A 95 -3.20 -4.07 -11.35
N LYS A 96 -2.76 -2.82 -11.34
CA LYS A 96 -2.26 -2.12 -12.51
C LYS A 96 -0.75 -1.95 -12.38
N LEU A 97 -0.01 -2.84 -13.03
CA LEU A 97 1.45 -2.76 -13.08
C LEU A 97 1.89 -1.77 -14.16
N ARG A 98 2.78 -0.84 -13.80
CA ARG A 98 3.31 0.20 -14.69
C ARG A 98 4.83 0.26 -14.60
N ALA A 99 5.49 0.19 -15.75
CA ALA A 99 6.91 0.54 -15.91
C ALA A 99 7.07 2.03 -16.26
N THR A 100 8.32 2.52 -16.36
CA THR A 100 8.60 3.93 -16.69
C THR A 100 7.95 4.36 -18.01
N GLY A 101 8.04 3.53 -19.05
CA GLY A 101 7.32 3.72 -20.32
C GLY A 101 7.76 4.97 -21.11
N GLY A 102 6.95 5.35 -22.09
CA GLY A 102 7.28 6.43 -23.03
C GLY A 102 8.53 6.11 -23.85
N ASN A 103 9.49 7.03 -23.87
CA ASN A 103 10.77 6.86 -24.55
C ASN A 103 11.80 6.08 -23.72
N LYS A 104 11.45 5.69 -22.49
CA LYS A 104 12.31 4.94 -21.57
C LYS A 104 11.96 3.44 -21.60
N THR A 105 12.51 2.69 -20.66
CA THR A 105 12.28 1.25 -20.53
C THR A 105 10.82 0.92 -20.27
N LYS A 106 10.29 -0.02 -21.06
CA LYS A 106 8.95 -0.60 -20.87
C LYS A 106 8.95 -1.81 -19.92
N THR A 107 10.14 -2.33 -19.59
CA THR A 107 10.32 -3.41 -18.62
C THR A 107 10.11 -2.88 -17.21
N PRO A 108 9.26 -3.53 -16.38
CA PRO A 108 9.10 -3.18 -14.98
C PRO A 108 10.41 -3.35 -14.20
N GLY A 109 10.62 -2.48 -13.21
CA GLY A 109 11.76 -2.57 -12.31
C GLY A 109 11.71 -3.76 -11.34
N PRO A 110 12.81 -4.00 -10.59
CA PRO A 110 12.99 -5.20 -9.75
C PRO A 110 11.97 -5.33 -8.61
N GLY A 111 11.41 -4.24 -8.10
CA GLY A 111 10.40 -4.28 -7.04
C GLY A 111 8.99 -4.68 -7.49
N ALA A 112 8.72 -4.80 -8.79
CA ALA A 112 7.39 -5.13 -9.32
C ALA A 112 6.83 -6.45 -8.77
N GLN A 113 7.59 -7.54 -8.96
CA GLN A 113 7.18 -8.88 -8.55
C GLN A 113 7.08 -8.98 -7.02
N SER A 114 8.01 -8.34 -6.31
CA SER A 114 8.07 -8.38 -4.85
C SER A 114 6.89 -7.67 -4.20
N ALA A 115 6.50 -6.49 -4.71
CA ALA A 115 5.32 -5.77 -4.25
C ALA A 115 4.04 -6.60 -4.46
N LEU A 116 3.84 -7.17 -5.66
CA LEU A 116 2.67 -8.00 -5.97
C LEU A 116 2.59 -9.22 -5.05
N ARG A 117 3.70 -9.92 -4.86
CA ARG A 117 3.77 -11.10 -3.98
C ARG A 117 3.53 -10.73 -2.51
N ALA A 118 4.01 -9.57 -2.07
CA ALA A 118 3.80 -9.08 -0.71
C ALA A 118 2.32 -8.76 -0.45
N LEU A 119 1.65 -8.08 -1.40
CA LEU A 119 0.21 -7.82 -1.33
C LEU A 119 -0.60 -9.13 -1.23
N ALA A 120 -0.29 -10.13 -2.06
CA ALA A 120 -0.92 -11.45 -2.01
C ALA A 120 -0.78 -12.11 -0.63
N ARG A 121 0.44 -12.08 -0.06
CA ARG A 121 0.73 -12.68 1.25
C ARG A 121 0.10 -11.92 2.42
N SER A 122 -0.11 -10.62 2.27
CA SER A 122 -0.75 -9.78 3.27
C SER A 122 -2.27 -9.93 3.36
N SER A 123 -2.83 -11.06 2.89
CA SER A 123 -4.26 -11.39 2.95
C SER A 123 -5.17 -10.49 2.10
N MET A 124 -4.63 -9.82 1.08
CA MET A 124 -5.44 -9.13 0.08
C MET A 124 -5.83 -10.09 -1.03
N LYS A 125 -7.11 -10.14 -1.39
CA LYS A 125 -7.55 -10.89 -2.56
C LYS A 125 -7.10 -10.17 -3.83
N ILE A 126 -6.41 -10.87 -4.72
CA ILE A 126 -5.97 -10.31 -6.00
C ILE A 126 -7.08 -10.50 -7.02
N GLY A 127 -7.52 -9.38 -7.59
CA GLY A 127 -8.45 -9.34 -8.71
C GLY A 127 -7.72 -9.37 -10.06
N ARG A 128 -8.28 -8.63 -11.02
CA ARG A 128 -7.66 -8.36 -12.33
C ARG A 128 -6.53 -7.35 -12.25
#